data_AF-A0A1B7W5N3-F1
#
_entry.id   AF-A0A1B7W5N3-F1
#
_cell.length_a   1.000
_cell.length_b   1.000
_cell.length_c   1.000
_cell.angle_alpha   90.00
_cell.angle_beta   90.00
_cell.angle_gamma   90.00
#
_symmetry.space_group_name_H-M   'P 1'
#
loop_
_entity.id
_entity.type
_entity.pdbx_description
1 polymer ?
#
loop_
_entity_poly.entity_id
_entity_poly.type
_entity_poly.pdbx_seq_one_letter_code
_entity_poly.pdbx_strand_id
1 'polypeptide(L)'
;MFNNPFLRQTATTIVFIDASLSDYQTLQAGIIEGVKSVIISPEQDGIEQISQILQQYPHITTIHILSHGAPGCLYLGNSQLNLTNIHNYTQQLQQWQRQNILLYGCNVAAGDAGAEFIHKLHQITKATISASTTKTGNAALGGNWQLEVNIPVTDVETFHGTSLPYLSEIVFRADTLNTYQGVFAPTLVGNYNTSGLAFGVQVVGNYAYVADYESGLQIIDISNPTTPTLKGNYDTSGYAQSVQVVGNYAYVADRDSGLQIIDISNPTNPTLKGNYDT
;
A
#
# COMPACT_ATOMS: atom_id res chain seq x y z
N MET A 1 6.78 -7.27 43.76
CA MET A 1 5.79 -6.86 42.74
C MET A 1 6.02 -7.73 41.52
N PHE A 2 5.00 -8.44 41.06
CA PHE A 2 5.14 -9.56 40.12
C PHE A 2 5.68 -9.12 38.75
N ASN A 3 6.87 -9.62 38.37
CA ASN A 3 7.41 -9.52 37.02
C ASN A 3 6.66 -10.52 36.12
N ASN A 4 5.52 -10.12 35.55
CA ASN A 4 4.85 -10.92 34.53
C ASN A 4 5.42 -10.55 33.14
N PRO A 5 6.20 -11.44 32.50
CA PRO A 5 6.79 -11.16 31.19
C PRO A 5 5.74 -10.88 30.10
N PHE A 6 4.54 -11.43 30.22
CA PHE A 6 3.42 -11.17 29.30
C PHE A 6 2.97 -9.70 29.35
N LEU A 7 2.81 -9.13 30.54
CA LEU A 7 2.42 -7.72 30.72
C LEU A 7 3.50 -6.73 30.26
N ARG A 8 4.78 -7.14 30.28
CA ARG A 8 5.87 -6.31 29.71
C ARG A 8 5.84 -6.31 28.18
N GLN A 9 5.56 -7.46 27.58
CA GLN A 9 5.54 -7.60 26.12
C GLN A 9 4.39 -6.81 25.49
N THR A 10 3.21 -6.80 26.11
CA THR A 10 2.08 -6.00 25.62
C THR A 10 2.35 -4.50 25.71
N ALA A 11 2.98 -4.05 26.79
CA ALA A 11 3.33 -2.64 27.00
C ALA A 11 4.43 -2.10 26.07
N THR A 12 5.22 -2.96 25.40
CA THR A 12 6.24 -2.55 24.42
C THR A 12 5.85 -2.85 22.97
N THR A 13 4.58 -3.18 22.73
CA THR A 13 4.05 -3.52 21.41
C THR A 13 3.04 -2.48 20.94
N ILE A 14 3.14 -2.10 19.66
CA ILE A 14 2.17 -1.24 18.98
C ILE A 14 1.67 -1.90 17.71
N VAL A 15 0.37 -1.74 17.42
CA VAL A 15 -0.27 -2.19 16.20
C VAL A 15 -0.76 -0.99 15.43
N PHE A 16 -0.28 -0.85 14.20
CA PHE A 16 -0.84 0.04 13.20
C PHE A 16 -1.77 -0.74 12.29
N ILE A 17 -2.99 -0.24 12.09
CA ILE A 17 -3.97 -0.83 11.20
C ILE A 17 -4.35 0.20 10.15
N ASP A 18 -4.15 -0.14 8.89
CA ASP A 18 -4.58 0.67 7.78
C ASP A 18 -6.11 0.65 7.62
N ALA A 19 -6.73 1.83 7.57
CA ALA A 19 -8.18 1.96 7.46
C ALA A 19 -8.74 1.50 6.10
N SER A 20 -7.88 1.29 5.09
CA SER A 20 -8.30 0.72 3.80
C SER A 20 -8.63 -0.77 3.88
N LEU A 21 -8.19 -1.47 4.93
CA LEU A 21 -8.54 -2.86 5.15
C LEU A 21 -10.04 -3.01 5.40
N SER A 22 -10.66 -4.01 4.76
CA SER A 22 -12.08 -4.33 4.97
C SER A 22 -12.34 -4.73 6.42
N ASP A 23 -13.34 -4.12 7.07
CA ASP A 23 -13.70 -4.43 8.46
C ASP A 23 -12.51 -4.37 9.44
N TYR A 24 -11.65 -3.36 9.28
CA TYR A 24 -10.49 -3.13 10.15
C TYR A 24 -10.88 -2.94 11.62
N GLN A 25 -12.12 -2.55 11.90
CA GLN A 25 -12.68 -2.38 13.24
C GLN A 25 -12.73 -3.71 13.99
N THR A 26 -13.08 -4.81 13.32
CA THR A 26 -13.03 -6.16 13.91
C THR A 26 -11.61 -6.53 14.34
N LEU A 27 -10.61 -6.21 13.51
CA LEU A 27 -9.19 -6.42 13.85
C LEU A 27 -8.76 -5.56 15.04
N GLN A 28 -9.16 -4.28 15.06
CA GLN A 28 -8.87 -3.37 16.16
C GLN A 28 -9.48 -3.83 17.48
N ALA A 29 -10.75 -4.26 17.47
CA ALA A 29 -11.45 -4.76 18.65
C ALA A 29 -10.89 -6.10 19.14
N GLY A 30 -10.26 -6.87 18.25
CA GLY A 30 -9.60 -8.13 18.58
C GLY A 30 -8.21 -7.99 19.19
N ILE A 31 -7.64 -6.79 19.25
CA ILE A 31 -6.34 -6.57 19.90
C ILE A 31 -6.48 -6.86 21.39
N ILE A 32 -5.53 -7.61 21.96
CA ILE A 32 -5.55 -7.93 23.39
C ILE A 32 -5.29 -6.70 24.26
N GLU A 33 -5.74 -6.76 25.51
CA GLU A 33 -5.59 -5.64 26.45
C GLU A 33 -4.11 -5.30 26.72
N GLY A 34 -3.82 -4.00 26.81
CA GLY A 34 -2.48 -3.48 27.10
C GLY A 34 -1.61 -3.25 25.86
N VAL A 35 -2.01 -3.73 24.67
CA VAL A 35 -1.34 -3.39 23.41
C VAL A 35 -1.90 -2.09 22.85
N LYS A 36 -1.01 -1.17 22.46
CA LYS A 36 -1.41 0.09 21.82
C LYS A 36 -1.87 -0.19 20.39
N SER A 37 -3.04 0.30 20.02
CA SER A 37 -3.52 0.30 18.63
C SER A 37 -3.62 1.71 18.06
N VAL A 38 -3.35 1.84 16.77
CA VAL A 38 -3.38 3.08 16.00
C VAL A 38 -3.98 2.79 14.64
N ILE A 39 -4.91 3.63 14.20
CA ILE A 39 -5.47 3.58 12.84
C ILE A 39 -4.71 4.55 11.95
N ILE A 40 -4.26 4.07 10.79
CA ILE A 40 -3.66 4.89 9.74
C ILE A 40 -4.79 5.46 8.89
N SER A 41 -4.85 6.79 8.80
CA SER A 41 -5.84 7.49 7.98
C SER A 41 -5.54 7.31 6.49
N PRO A 42 -6.56 7.06 5.65
CA PRO A 42 -6.39 6.96 4.20
C PRO A 42 -6.19 8.32 3.53
N GLU A 43 -6.31 9.43 4.26
CA GLU A 43 -6.19 10.79 3.71
C GLU A 43 -4.76 11.35 3.79
N GLN A 44 -3.86 10.66 4.48
CA GLN A 44 -2.51 11.12 4.76
C GLN A 44 -1.49 10.03 4.43
N ASP A 45 -0.23 10.42 4.29
CA ASP A 45 0.87 9.49 4.08
C ASP A 45 1.00 8.58 5.31
N GLY A 46 0.83 7.27 5.13
CA GLY A 46 0.87 6.33 6.24
C GLY A 46 2.25 6.14 6.85
N ILE A 47 3.32 6.35 6.07
CA ILE A 47 4.71 6.22 6.54
C ILE A 47 5.02 7.39 7.50
N GLU A 48 4.59 8.59 7.15
CA GLU A 48 4.71 9.78 8.01
C GLU A 48 3.90 9.64 9.31
N GLN A 49 2.66 9.15 9.21
CA GLN A 49 1.81 8.90 10.38
C GLN A 49 2.47 7.93 11.37
N ILE A 50 2.98 6.79 10.87
CA ILE A 50 3.68 5.80 11.70
C ILE A 50 4.92 6.45 12.34
N SER A 51 5.75 7.15 11.55
CA SER A 51 6.97 7.80 12.05
C SER A 51 6.70 8.80 13.17
N GLN A 52 5.73 9.70 12.97
CA GLN A 52 5.35 10.71 13.97
C GLN A 52 4.86 10.08 15.27
N ILE A 53 4.10 8.99 15.17
CA ILE A 53 3.60 8.27 16.34
C ILE A 53 4.76 7.58 17.06
N LEU A 54 5.64 6.89 16.34
CA LEU A 54 6.78 6.19 16.94
C LEU A 54 7.74 7.10 17.71
N GLN A 55 7.84 8.39 17.35
CA GLN A 55 8.59 9.38 18.13
C GLN A 55 8.02 9.60 19.53
N GLN A 56 6.71 9.48 19.70
CA GLN A 56 6.02 9.66 20.98
C GLN A 56 6.15 8.43 21.90
N TYR A 57 6.52 7.27 21.35
CA TYR A 57 6.60 6.00 22.08
C TYR A 57 7.99 5.34 21.94
N PRO A 58 9.07 5.93 22.52
CA PRO A 58 10.44 5.41 22.39
C PRO A 58 10.67 4.07 23.12
N HIS A 59 9.75 3.66 24.00
CA HIS A 59 9.81 2.38 24.73
C HIS A 59 9.27 1.19 23.94
N ILE A 60 8.61 1.43 22.80
CA ILE A 60 8.14 0.36 21.92
C ILE A 60 9.36 -0.40 21.40
N THR A 61 9.23 -1.72 21.32
CA THR A 61 10.26 -2.62 20.76
C THR A 61 9.72 -3.43 19.59
N THR A 62 8.40 -3.61 19.51
CA THR A 62 7.74 -4.44 18.51
C THR A 62 6.64 -3.64 17.82
N ILE A 63 6.69 -3.59 16.49
CA ILE A 63 5.70 -2.96 15.64
C ILE A 63 4.98 -4.04 14.84
N HIS A 64 3.65 -4.00 14.84
CA HIS A 64 2.81 -4.74 13.90
C HIS A 64 2.18 -3.72 12.94
N ILE A 65 2.24 -3.99 11.63
CA ILE A 65 1.59 -3.17 10.59
C ILE A 65 0.65 -4.08 9.83
N LEU A 66 -0.64 -3.76 9.88
CA LEU A 66 -1.69 -4.43 9.12
C LEU A 66 -2.09 -3.51 7.98
N SER A 67 -1.86 -3.93 6.75
CA SER A 67 -2.19 -3.13 5.57
C SER A 67 -2.43 -4.01 4.36
N HIS A 68 -2.94 -3.42 3.27
CA HIS A 68 -2.85 -4.12 1.99
C HIS A 68 -1.38 -4.33 1.60
N GLY A 69 -1.12 -5.40 0.82
CA GLY A 69 0.22 -5.73 0.34
C GLY A 69 0.23 -6.29 -1.09
N ALA A 70 1.42 -6.23 -1.70
CA ALA A 70 1.78 -6.90 -2.94
C ALA A 70 3.29 -7.23 -2.89
N PRO A 71 3.83 -8.08 -3.80
CA PRO A 71 5.27 -8.36 -3.85
C PRO A 71 6.13 -7.09 -3.82
N GLY A 72 6.89 -6.90 -2.73
CA GLY A 72 7.77 -5.75 -2.52
C GLY A 72 7.07 -4.41 -2.26
N CYS A 73 5.81 -4.42 -1.82
CA CYS A 73 5.00 -3.21 -1.61
C CYS A 73 4.04 -3.33 -0.42
N LEU A 74 3.99 -2.29 0.40
CA LEU A 74 2.93 -2.02 1.40
C LEU A 74 2.13 -0.80 0.99
N TYR A 75 0.81 -0.84 1.18
CA TYR A 75 -0.08 0.31 0.99
C TYR A 75 -0.39 0.91 2.36
N LEU A 76 -0.01 2.16 2.61
CA LEU A 76 -0.10 2.81 3.91
C LEU A 76 -0.72 4.20 3.78
N GLY A 77 -1.95 4.36 4.26
CA GLY A 77 -2.74 5.57 4.08
C GLY A 77 -2.99 5.85 2.60
N ASN A 78 -2.61 7.04 2.13
CA ASN A 78 -2.62 7.37 0.69
C ASN A 78 -1.28 7.12 -0.01
N SER A 79 -0.30 6.51 0.66
CA SER A 79 1.04 6.26 0.12
C SER A 79 1.31 4.77 -0.05
N GLN A 80 2.38 4.47 -0.79
CA GLN A 80 2.93 3.12 -0.90
C GLN A 80 4.37 3.15 -0.40
N LEU A 81 4.80 2.10 0.29
CA LEU A 81 6.20 1.86 0.58
C LEU A 81 6.67 0.68 -0.27
N ASN A 82 7.57 0.92 -1.23
CA ASN A 82 8.06 -0.10 -2.16
C ASN A 82 9.50 0.16 -2.61
N LEU A 83 10.05 -0.74 -3.43
CA LEU A 83 11.45 -0.65 -3.91
C LEU A 83 11.80 0.64 -4.66
N THR A 84 10.84 1.31 -5.29
CA THR A 84 11.09 2.52 -6.08
C THR A 84 11.24 3.77 -5.19
N ASN A 85 10.62 3.78 -4.01
CA ASN A 85 10.56 4.96 -3.16
C ASN A 85 11.10 4.76 -1.74
N ILE A 86 11.49 3.54 -1.35
CA ILE A 86 11.98 3.23 0.00
C ILE A 86 13.13 4.15 0.45
N HIS A 87 14.01 4.56 -0.47
CA HIS A 87 15.12 5.47 -0.16
C HIS A 87 14.65 6.91 0.10
N ASN A 88 13.53 7.33 -0.49
CA ASN A 88 12.94 8.65 -0.23
C ASN A 88 12.44 8.74 1.21
N TYR A 89 12.06 7.62 1.82
CA TYR A 89 11.61 7.52 3.21
C TYR A 89 12.71 7.16 4.21
N THR A 90 14.00 7.23 3.84
CA THR A 90 15.09 6.78 4.71
C THR A 90 15.07 7.43 6.09
N GLN A 91 14.81 8.74 6.17
CA GLN A 91 14.78 9.46 7.45
C GLN A 91 13.64 8.98 8.36
N GLN A 92 12.46 8.74 7.76
CA GLN A 92 11.26 8.24 8.42
C GLN A 92 11.49 6.82 8.92
N LEU A 93 12.00 5.94 8.05
CA LEU A 93 12.25 4.52 8.36
C LEU A 93 13.38 4.32 9.37
N GLN A 94 14.38 5.21 9.42
CA GLN A 94 15.38 5.19 10.50
C GLN A 94 14.74 5.42 11.88
N GLN A 95 13.62 6.13 11.97
CA GLN A 95 12.90 6.30 13.24
C GLN A 95 12.16 5.02 13.66
N TRP A 96 11.95 4.08 12.73
CA TRP A 96 11.34 2.78 12.97
C TRP A 96 12.36 1.75 13.50
N GLN A 97 13.57 2.20 13.89
CA GLN A 97 14.58 1.38 14.56
C GLN A 97 14.04 0.79 15.86
N ARG A 98 13.41 -0.37 15.75
CA ARG A 98 12.82 -1.18 16.81
C ARG A 98 13.39 -2.59 16.70
N GLN A 99 13.13 -3.45 17.68
CA GLN A 99 13.64 -4.82 17.63
C GLN A 99 12.95 -5.62 16.52
N ASN A 100 11.63 -5.52 16.43
CA ASN A 100 10.83 -6.30 15.49
C ASN A 100 9.82 -5.43 14.75
N ILE A 101 9.68 -5.67 13.45
CA ILE A 101 8.61 -5.12 12.60
C ILE A 101 7.94 -6.30 11.89
N LEU A 102 6.65 -6.49 12.17
CA LEU A 102 5.83 -7.53 11.59
C LEU A 102 4.88 -6.90 10.58
N LEU A 103 4.98 -7.32 9.33
CA LEU A 103 4.26 -6.79 8.18
C LEU A 103 3.17 -7.79 7.76
N TYR A 104 1.94 -7.51 8.16
CA TYR A 104 0.76 -8.23 7.72
C TYR A 104 0.19 -7.52 6.50
N GLY A 105 0.67 -7.90 5.32
CA GLY A 105 0.11 -7.50 4.04
C GLY A 105 0.32 -8.61 3.03
N CYS A 106 -0.65 -8.88 2.16
CA CYS A 106 -0.58 -10.04 1.27
C CYS A 106 0.69 -10.02 0.40
N ASN A 107 1.43 -11.14 0.42
CA ASN A 107 2.56 -11.40 -0.48
C ASN A 107 3.70 -10.36 -0.43
N VAL A 108 3.83 -9.57 0.64
CA VAL A 108 4.83 -8.48 0.73
C VAL A 108 6.27 -8.98 0.51
N ALA A 109 6.58 -10.17 1.03
CA ALA A 109 7.89 -10.83 0.89
C ALA A 109 7.96 -11.81 -0.29
N ALA A 110 6.92 -11.91 -1.12
CA ALA A 110 6.89 -12.90 -2.20
C ALA A 110 7.83 -12.53 -3.36
N GLY A 111 8.53 -13.55 -3.87
CA GLY A 111 9.42 -13.42 -5.03
C GLY A 111 10.63 -12.51 -4.81
N ASP A 112 11.39 -12.27 -5.88
CA ASP A 112 12.64 -11.49 -5.82
C ASP A 112 12.41 -10.05 -5.33
N ALA A 113 11.33 -9.42 -5.81
CA ALA A 113 10.96 -8.07 -5.40
C ALA A 113 10.62 -8.01 -3.90
N GLY A 114 9.87 -9.00 -3.39
CA GLY A 114 9.54 -9.07 -1.98
C GLY A 114 10.77 -9.31 -1.09
N ALA A 115 11.65 -10.23 -1.49
CA ALA A 115 12.90 -10.51 -0.80
C ALA A 115 13.84 -9.30 -0.76
N GLU A 116 13.98 -8.58 -1.87
CA GLU A 116 14.79 -7.36 -1.91
C GLU A 116 14.18 -6.26 -1.02
N PHE A 117 12.86 -6.09 -1.07
CA PHE A 117 12.15 -5.06 -0.30
C PHE A 117 12.38 -5.22 1.20
N ILE A 118 12.15 -6.41 1.75
CA ILE A 118 12.35 -6.68 3.16
C ILE A 118 13.82 -6.49 3.54
N HIS A 119 14.78 -6.95 2.73
CA HIS A 119 16.21 -6.76 2.99
C HIS A 119 16.60 -5.28 3.09
N LYS A 120 16.10 -4.43 2.18
CA LYS A 120 16.34 -2.99 2.25
C LYS A 120 15.68 -2.37 3.48
N LEU A 121 14.45 -2.78 3.80
CA LEU A 121 13.77 -2.30 5.00
C LEU A 121 14.54 -2.67 6.28
N HIS A 122 15.04 -3.90 6.38
CA HIS A 122 15.93 -4.32 7.46
C HIS A 122 17.22 -3.49 7.50
N GLN A 123 17.85 -3.22 6.35
CA GLN A 123 19.08 -2.42 6.30
C GLN A 123 18.89 -1.00 6.81
N ILE A 124 17.73 -0.38 6.55
CA ILE A 124 17.44 0.99 6.96
C ILE A 124 17.00 1.03 8.43
N THR A 125 16.06 0.17 8.81
CA THR A 125 15.45 0.15 10.15
C THR A 125 16.31 -0.60 11.17
N LYS A 126 17.25 -1.44 10.75
CA LYS A 126 18.01 -2.37 11.61
C LYS A 126 17.14 -3.35 12.42
N ALA A 127 15.83 -3.38 12.18
CA ALA A 127 14.89 -4.23 12.87
C ALA A 127 14.86 -5.63 12.25
N THR A 128 14.50 -6.62 13.04
CA THR A 128 14.06 -7.91 12.49
C THR A 128 12.75 -7.70 11.74
N ILE A 129 12.70 -8.07 10.46
CA ILE A 129 11.51 -7.91 9.61
C ILE A 129 10.86 -9.27 9.42
N SER A 130 9.59 -9.38 9.78
CA SER A 130 8.75 -10.54 9.44
C SER A 130 7.67 -10.11 8.45
N ALA A 131 7.46 -10.88 7.39
CA ALA A 131 6.47 -10.55 6.35
C ALA A 131 5.93 -11.82 5.66
N SER A 132 4.74 -11.73 5.08
CA SER A 132 4.13 -12.87 4.38
C SER A 132 4.56 -12.96 2.92
N THR A 133 4.72 -14.18 2.45
CA THR A 133 4.88 -14.56 1.03
C THR A 133 3.59 -15.05 0.42
N THR A 134 2.56 -15.28 1.25
CA THR A 134 1.24 -15.72 0.83
C THR A 134 0.15 -14.69 1.17
N LYS A 135 -1.09 -15.00 0.81
CA LYS A 135 -2.22 -14.14 1.12
C LYS A 135 -2.44 -14.11 2.64
N THR A 136 -2.48 -12.92 3.24
CA THR A 136 -2.79 -12.75 4.67
C THR A 136 -4.29 -12.54 4.90
N GLY A 137 -4.89 -13.24 5.87
CA GLY A 137 -6.30 -13.10 6.28
C GLY A 137 -7.10 -14.40 6.24
N ASN A 138 -8.38 -14.29 5.86
CA ASN A 138 -9.37 -15.38 5.89
C ASN A 138 -8.94 -16.64 5.13
N ALA A 139 -8.92 -17.78 5.83
CA ALA A 139 -8.58 -19.10 5.28
C ALA A 139 -9.52 -19.56 4.16
N ALA A 140 -10.82 -19.24 4.24
CA ALA A 140 -11.79 -19.57 3.19
C ALA A 140 -11.51 -18.83 1.86
N LEU A 141 -10.78 -17.71 1.92
CA LEU A 141 -10.33 -16.95 0.75
C LEU A 141 -8.89 -17.30 0.31
N GLY A 142 -8.34 -18.38 0.86
CA GLY A 142 -6.98 -18.85 0.61
C GLY A 142 -5.91 -18.05 1.37
N GLY A 143 -6.30 -17.31 2.40
CA GLY A 143 -5.39 -16.58 3.28
C GLY A 143 -4.93 -17.39 4.49
N ASN A 144 -3.95 -16.86 5.22
CA ASN A 144 -3.61 -17.30 6.58
C ASN A 144 -2.98 -16.14 7.37
N TRP A 145 -2.57 -16.36 8.62
CA TRP A 145 -1.98 -15.31 9.47
C TRP A 145 -0.47 -15.49 9.70
N GLN A 146 0.18 -16.31 8.89
CA GLN A 146 1.61 -16.61 9.00
C GLN A 146 2.44 -15.55 8.27
N LEU A 147 3.64 -15.29 8.77
CA LEU A 147 4.65 -14.50 8.07
C LEU A 147 5.80 -15.46 7.74
N GLU A 148 5.88 -15.90 6.49
CA GLU A 148 6.79 -16.97 6.07
C GLU A 148 8.24 -16.50 5.89
N VAL A 149 8.51 -15.21 6.03
CA VAL A 149 9.88 -14.69 5.99
C VAL A 149 10.19 -13.93 7.25
N ASN A 150 11.39 -14.15 7.77
CA ASN A 150 11.98 -13.43 8.90
C ASN A 150 13.46 -13.13 8.58
N ILE A 151 13.86 -11.86 8.69
CA ILE A 151 15.24 -11.44 8.46
C ILE A 151 15.75 -10.52 9.60
N PRO A 152 17.05 -10.60 9.97
CA PRO A 152 18.03 -11.54 9.46
C PRO A 152 17.66 -12.97 9.89
N VAL A 153 17.99 -13.96 9.06
CA VAL A 153 17.72 -15.37 9.39
C VAL A 153 18.62 -15.73 10.56
N THR A 154 18.09 -15.78 11.78
CA THR A 154 18.89 -16.05 12.98
C THR A 154 19.06 -17.53 13.28
N ASP A 155 18.20 -18.41 12.73
CA ASP A 155 18.29 -19.86 12.92
C ASP A 155 17.86 -20.62 11.64
N VAL A 156 18.82 -21.31 11.00
CA VAL A 156 18.61 -22.07 9.76
C VAL A 156 17.88 -23.41 10.03
N GLU A 157 17.81 -23.86 11.29
CA GLU A 157 17.28 -25.19 11.65
C GLU A 157 15.85 -25.18 12.23
N THR A 158 15.25 -24.02 12.52
CA THR A 158 13.88 -23.94 13.08
C THR A 158 12.83 -23.41 12.11
N PHE A 159 13.18 -23.20 10.83
CA PHE A 159 12.21 -22.83 9.80
C PHE A 159 11.48 -24.06 9.21
N HIS A 160 11.06 -25.00 10.07
CA HIS A 160 10.15 -26.09 9.73
C HIS A 160 8.70 -25.72 10.05
N GLY A 161 8.23 -24.54 9.61
CA GLY A 161 6.82 -24.17 9.80
C GLY A 161 6.33 -24.14 11.26
N THR A 162 7.24 -24.16 12.24
CA THR A 162 7.02 -23.80 13.65
C THR A 162 7.27 -22.30 13.79
N SER A 163 6.57 -21.47 13.02
CA SER A 163 5.28 -20.91 13.38
C SER A 163 5.46 -19.61 14.21
N LEU A 164 5.27 -18.49 13.51
CA LEU A 164 4.83 -17.20 14.04
C LEU A 164 3.40 -17.12 14.66
N PRO A 165 2.55 -18.18 14.79
CA PRO A 165 1.35 -18.15 15.60
C PRO A 165 1.60 -17.57 16.99
N TYR A 166 2.76 -17.81 17.62
CA TYR A 166 2.98 -17.21 18.94
C TYR A 166 2.91 -15.68 18.94
N LEU A 167 3.43 -14.95 17.93
CA LEU A 167 3.37 -13.48 17.97
C LEU A 167 2.03 -12.90 17.49
N SER A 168 1.29 -13.57 16.59
CA SER A 168 -0.08 -13.14 16.24
C SER A 168 -1.10 -13.52 17.31
N GLU A 169 -0.97 -14.69 17.95
CA GLU A 169 -1.76 -15.13 19.11
C GLU A 169 -1.47 -14.27 20.35
N ILE A 170 -0.29 -13.63 20.43
CA ILE A 170 0.04 -12.70 21.51
C ILE A 170 -0.64 -11.34 21.32
N VAL A 171 -1.00 -10.91 20.11
CA VAL A 171 -1.51 -9.53 19.90
C VAL A 171 -2.99 -9.48 19.52
N PHE A 172 -3.50 -10.51 18.86
CA PHE A 172 -4.90 -10.63 18.49
C PHE A 172 -5.55 -11.85 19.15
N ARG A 173 -6.81 -11.70 19.55
CA ARG A 173 -7.64 -12.82 20.01
C ARG A 173 -7.81 -13.83 18.86
N ALA A 174 -7.64 -15.11 19.17
CA ALA A 174 -7.80 -16.19 18.19
C ALA A 174 -9.17 -16.15 17.49
N ASP A 175 -10.24 -15.88 18.23
CA ASP A 175 -11.59 -15.76 17.66
C ASP A 175 -11.70 -14.66 16.60
N THR A 176 -11.01 -13.53 16.79
CA THR A 176 -10.97 -12.45 15.80
C THR A 176 -10.28 -12.91 14.51
N LEU A 177 -9.12 -13.54 14.62
CA LEU A 177 -8.38 -14.03 13.45
C LEU A 177 -9.15 -15.13 12.70
N ASN A 178 -9.91 -15.96 13.43
CA ASN A 178 -10.73 -17.03 12.87
C ASN A 178 -12.03 -16.52 12.20
N THR A 179 -12.55 -15.36 12.63
CA THR A 179 -13.84 -14.83 12.14
C THR A 179 -13.70 -13.65 11.17
N TYR A 180 -12.52 -13.06 11.06
CA TYR A 180 -12.25 -11.99 10.09
C TYR A 180 -12.53 -12.47 8.65
N GLN A 181 -13.38 -11.73 7.94
CA GLN A 181 -13.88 -12.17 6.64
C GLN A 181 -13.00 -11.75 5.46
N GLY A 182 -12.12 -10.76 5.65
CA GLY A 182 -11.31 -10.17 4.59
C GLY A 182 -9.96 -10.84 4.36
N VAL A 183 -9.24 -10.33 3.36
CA VAL A 183 -7.83 -10.61 3.09
C VAL A 183 -7.12 -9.29 2.83
N PHE A 184 -5.82 -9.25 3.09
CA PHE A 184 -5.00 -8.04 3.00
C PHE A 184 -4.45 -7.80 1.59
N ALA A 185 -5.19 -8.21 0.56
CA ALA A 185 -4.88 -7.96 -0.84
C ALA A 185 -5.83 -6.89 -1.37
N PRO A 186 -5.38 -5.93 -2.18
CA PRO A 186 -6.28 -4.99 -2.83
C PRO A 186 -7.39 -5.72 -3.58
N THR A 187 -8.62 -5.26 -3.46
CA THR A 187 -9.77 -5.80 -4.18
C THR A 187 -10.15 -4.89 -5.33
N LEU A 188 -10.48 -5.46 -6.49
CA LEU A 188 -11.05 -4.69 -7.59
C LEU A 188 -12.43 -4.13 -7.18
N VAL A 189 -12.55 -2.82 -7.08
CA VAL A 189 -13.80 -2.13 -6.68
C VAL A 189 -14.64 -1.70 -7.88
N GLY A 190 -14.01 -1.46 -9.02
CA GLY A 190 -14.66 -1.06 -10.26
C GLY A 190 -13.68 -1.07 -11.43
N ASN A 191 -14.21 -1.01 -12.64
CA ASN A 191 -13.42 -0.94 -13.87
C ASN A 191 -14.16 -0.06 -14.89
N TYR A 192 -13.41 0.48 -15.84
CA TYR A 192 -13.94 1.20 -16.98
C TYR A 192 -13.19 0.73 -18.21
N ASN A 193 -13.92 0.29 -19.24
CA ASN A 193 -13.34 -0.11 -20.51
C ASN A 193 -13.26 1.12 -21.41
N THR A 194 -12.05 1.62 -21.65
CA THR A 194 -11.81 2.69 -22.61
C THR A 194 -11.98 2.17 -24.05
N SER A 195 -12.07 3.08 -25.03
CA SER A 195 -12.30 2.69 -26.43
C SER A 195 -11.03 2.18 -27.12
N GLY A 196 -9.86 2.59 -26.65
CA GLY A 196 -8.56 2.22 -27.18
C GLY A 196 -7.75 1.30 -26.26
N LEU A 197 -6.43 1.36 -26.44
CA LEU A 197 -5.45 0.68 -25.59
C LEU A 197 -4.91 1.68 -24.57
N ALA A 198 -5.17 1.46 -23.28
CA ALA A 198 -4.66 2.35 -22.23
C ALA A 198 -3.14 2.12 -22.01
N PHE A 199 -2.32 3.13 -22.33
CA PHE A 199 -0.86 3.10 -22.15
C PHE A 199 -0.37 3.86 -20.93
N GLY A 200 -1.04 4.95 -20.57
CA GLY A 200 -0.66 5.81 -19.44
C GLY A 200 -1.87 6.33 -18.70
N VAL A 201 -1.76 6.49 -17.39
CA VAL A 201 -2.82 7.09 -16.57
C VAL A 201 -2.23 8.02 -15.52
N GLN A 202 -2.87 9.17 -15.33
CA GLN A 202 -2.64 10.00 -14.15
C GLN A 202 -3.97 10.32 -13.48
N VAL A 203 -4.01 10.16 -12.16
CA VAL A 203 -5.16 10.56 -11.33
C VAL A 203 -4.93 11.97 -10.78
N VAL A 204 -5.89 12.86 -10.98
CA VAL A 204 -5.92 14.20 -10.36
C VAL A 204 -7.32 14.47 -9.82
N GLY A 205 -7.43 14.54 -8.49
CA GLY A 205 -8.73 14.67 -7.82
C GLY A 205 -9.64 13.49 -8.18
N ASN A 206 -10.84 13.80 -8.68
CA ASN A 206 -11.85 12.81 -9.06
C ASN A 206 -11.74 12.33 -10.51
N TYR A 207 -10.64 12.61 -11.21
CA TYR A 207 -10.48 12.25 -12.60
C TYR A 207 -9.24 11.38 -12.84
N ALA A 208 -9.42 10.34 -13.65
CA ALA A 208 -8.34 9.61 -14.28
C ALA A 208 -8.19 10.09 -15.73
N TYR A 209 -7.01 10.62 -16.05
CA TYR A 209 -6.62 11.02 -17.39
C TYR A 209 -5.84 9.88 -18.00
N VAL A 210 -6.33 9.31 -19.10
CA VAL A 210 -5.78 8.10 -19.71
C VAL A 210 -5.30 8.43 -21.12
N ALA A 211 -4.03 8.13 -21.40
CA ALA A 211 -3.48 8.08 -22.75
C ALA A 211 -3.91 6.74 -23.37
N ASP A 212 -4.87 6.80 -24.31
CA ASP A 212 -5.65 5.66 -24.80
C ASP A 212 -5.33 5.32 -26.27
N TYR A 213 -4.05 5.41 -26.63
CA TYR A 213 -3.52 5.08 -27.97
C TYR A 213 -4.26 5.84 -29.09
N GLU A 214 -4.96 5.12 -29.98
CA GLU A 214 -5.77 5.65 -31.09
C GLU A 214 -6.96 6.50 -30.65
N SER A 215 -7.39 6.40 -29.38
CA SER A 215 -8.49 7.22 -28.84
C SER A 215 -8.00 8.51 -28.18
N GLY A 216 -6.71 8.82 -28.28
CA GLY A 216 -6.12 10.04 -27.71
C GLY A 216 -6.19 10.11 -26.19
N LEU A 217 -6.61 11.25 -25.66
CA LEU A 217 -6.79 11.49 -24.23
C LEU A 217 -8.23 11.18 -23.80
N GLN A 218 -8.40 10.26 -22.86
CA GLN A 218 -9.68 10.00 -22.19
C GLN A 218 -9.68 10.63 -20.79
N ILE A 219 -10.79 11.24 -20.38
CA ILE A 219 -10.98 11.82 -19.04
C ILE A 219 -12.14 11.08 -18.38
N ILE A 220 -11.84 10.27 -17.37
CA ILE A 220 -12.79 9.40 -16.67
C ILE A 220 -13.07 10.00 -15.30
N ASP A 221 -14.34 10.21 -14.97
CA ASP A 221 -14.82 10.55 -13.63
C ASP A 221 -14.80 9.29 -12.75
N ILE A 222 -13.95 9.32 -11.73
CA ILE A 222 -13.74 8.25 -10.74
C ILE A 222 -14.25 8.63 -9.35
N SER A 223 -15.10 9.67 -9.25
CA SER A 223 -15.71 10.09 -7.97
C SER A 223 -16.49 8.97 -7.28
N ASN A 224 -17.12 8.08 -8.05
CA ASN A 224 -17.60 6.80 -7.57
C ASN A 224 -16.71 5.67 -8.10
N PRO A 225 -15.83 5.08 -7.27
CA PRO A 225 -14.89 4.06 -7.71
C PRO A 225 -15.56 2.74 -8.15
N THR A 226 -16.81 2.51 -7.75
CA THR A 226 -17.57 1.31 -8.18
C THR A 226 -18.24 1.48 -9.54
N THR A 227 -18.42 2.72 -9.99
CA THR A 227 -19.07 3.04 -11.28
C THR A 227 -18.37 4.23 -11.95
N PRO A 228 -17.13 4.08 -12.44
CA PRO A 228 -16.47 5.15 -13.17
C PRO A 228 -17.22 5.49 -14.48
N THR A 229 -17.15 6.73 -14.94
CA THR A 229 -17.86 7.19 -16.15
C THR A 229 -16.98 8.09 -17.02
N LEU A 230 -17.16 8.07 -18.34
CA LEU A 230 -16.47 9.01 -19.23
C LEU A 230 -16.97 10.42 -18.97
N LYS A 231 -16.05 11.34 -18.63
CA LYS A 231 -16.34 12.76 -18.48
C LYS A 231 -16.20 13.52 -19.79
N GLY A 232 -15.17 13.19 -20.56
CA GLY A 232 -14.85 13.79 -21.86
C GLY A 232 -13.62 13.14 -22.46
N ASN A 233 -13.28 13.53 -23.68
CA ASN A 233 -12.09 13.03 -24.38
C ASN A 233 -11.58 14.07 -25.36
N TYR A 234 -10.33 13.90 -25.78
CA TYR A 234 -9.71 14.64 -26.87
C TYR A 234 -8.98 13.66 -27.78
N ASP A 235 -9.41 13.57 -29.03
CA ASP A 235 -8.76 12.77 -30.05
C ASP A 235 -7.44 13.45 -30.47
N THR A 236 -6.31 12.81 -30.16
CA THR A 236 -4.99 13.29 -30.60
C THR A 236 -4.70 12.73 -31.98
N SER A 237 -3.99 13.47 -32.84
CA SER A 237 -3.79 13.08 -34.24
C SER A 237 -2.90 11.86 -34.47
N GLY A 238 -2.30 11.28 -33.42
CA GLY A 238 -1.50 10.06 -33.48
C GLY A 238 -1.82 9.10 -32.34
N TYR A 239 -0.78 8.55 -31.71
CA TYR A 239 -0.94 7.51 -30.70
C TYR A 239 -0.52 8.02 -29.32
N ALA A 240 -1.49 8.29 -28.45
CA ALA A 240 -1.24 8.75 -27.09
C ALA A 240 -0.62 7.62 -26.23
N GLN A 241 0.59 7.85 -25.71
CA GLN A 241 1.34 6.85 -24.94
C GLN A 241 1.49 7.19 -23.46
N SER A 242 1.56 8.48 -23.12
CA SER A 242 1.70 8.94 -21.75
C SER A 242 0.99 10.27 -21.57
N VAL A 243 0.55 10.53 -20.34
CA VAL A 243 -0.11 11.78 -19.98
C VAL A 243 0.45 12.30 -18.65
N GLN A 244 0.75 13.59 -18.62
CA GLN A 244 1.04 14.32 -17.40
C GLN A 244 0.10 15.52 -17.27
N VAL A 245 -0.57 15.69 -16.14
CA VAL A 245 -1.48 16.79 -15.84
C VAL A 245 -0.81 17.78 -14.89
N VAL A 246 -0.79 19.05 -15.29
CA VAL A 246 -0.28 20.17 -14.49
C VAL A 246 -1.25 21.34 -14.60
N GLY A 247 -1.91 21.67 -13.49
CA GLY A 247 -2.95 22.69 -13.47
C GLY A 247 -4.10 22.34 -14.42
N ASN A 248 -4.41 23.24 -15.36
CA ASN A 248 -5.48 23.07 -16.34
C ASN A 248 -5.01 22.42 -17.65
N TYR A 249 -3.82 21.83 -17.68
CA TYR A 249 -3.25 21.26 -18.91
C TYR A 249 -2.89 19.79 -18.75
N ALA A 250 -3.27 19.00 -19.75
CA ALA A 250 -2.75 17.66 -19.98
C ALA A 250 -1.68 17.71 -21.07
N TYR A 251 -0.48 17.23 -20.74
CA TYR A 251 0.65 17.06 -21.62
C TYR A 251 0.68 15.60 -22.06
N VAL A 252 0.39 15.35 -23.33
CA VAL A 252 0.30 14.00 -23.88
C VAL A 252 1.50 13.77 -24.79
N ALA A 253 2.27 12.72 -24.51
CA ALA A 253 3.27 12.21 -25.44
C ALA A 253 2.54 11.40 -26.51
N ASP A 254 2.44 11.97 -27.71
CA ASP A 254 1.79 11.38 -28.87
C ASP A 254 2.86 10.95 -29.88
N ARG A 255 2.88 9.66 -30.22
CA ARG A 255 3.96 9.07 -31.01
C ARG A 255 4.20 9.75 -32.36
N ASP A 256 3.14 10.15 -33.05
CA ASP A 256 3.22 10.67 -34.42
C ASP A 256 3.04 12.19 -34.46
N SER A 257 2.50 12.78 -33.38
CA SER A 257 2.22 14.21 -33.27
C SER A 257 3.16 14.95 -32.30
N GLY A 258 4.12 14.23 -31.71
CA GLY A 258 5.03 14.75 -30.69
C GLY A 258 4.32 15.11 -29.38
N LEU A 259 4.69 16.21 -28.75
CA LEU A 259 4.07 16.68 -27.52
C LEU A 259 2.77 17.43 -27.84
N GLN A 260 1.64 16.97 -27.28
CA GLN A 260 0.35 17.65 -27.34
C GLN A 260 0.05 18.32 -25.98
N ILE A 261 -0.36 19.59 -26.00
CA ILE A 261 -0.76 20.34 -24.80
C ILE A 261 -2.26 20.62 -24.91
N ILE A 262 -3.05 19.95 -24.08
CA ILE A 262 -4.51 19.98 -24.11
C ILE A 262 -5.01 20.77 -22.90
N ASP A 263 -5.79 21.82 -23.13
CA ASP A 263 -6.54 22.55 -22.10
C ASP A 263 -7.71 21.68 -21.62
N ILE A 264 -7.67 21.34 -20.34
CA ILE A 264 -8.64 20.50 -19.62
C ILE A 264 -9.42 21.31 -18.55
N SER A 265 -9.42 22.64 -18.63
CA SER A 265 -10.18 23.51 -17.72
C SER A 265 -11.69 23.19 -17.72
N ASN A 266 -12.20 22.71 -18.85
CA ASN A 266 -13.50 22.04 -18.93
C ASN A 266 -13.29 20.55 -19.29
N PRO A 267 -13.36 19.61 -18.33
CA PRO A 267 -13.10 18.20 -18.58
C PRO A 267 -14.16 17.52 -19.47
N THR A 268 -15.29 18.17 -19.73
CA THR A 268 -16.32 17.66 -20.67
C THR A 268 -16.05 18.07 -22.13
N ASN A 269 -15.20 19.06 -22.34
CA ASN A 269 -14.85 19.58 -23.66
C ASN A 269 -13.40 20.09 -23.67
N PRO A 270 -12.42 19.18 -23.55
CA PRO A 270 -11.01 19.53 -23.66
C PRO A 270 -10.66 20.05 -25.06
N THR A 271 -9.64 20.91 -25.14
CA THR A 271 -9.24 21.54 -26.42
C THR A 271 -7.72 21.63 -26.57
N LEU A 272 -7.20 21.53 -27.80
CA LEU A 272 -5.76 21.70 -28.03
C LEU A 272 -5.35 23.15 -27.75
N LYS A 273 -4.36 23.31 -26.86
CA LYS A 273 -3.73 24.60 -26.57
C LYS A 273 -2.49 24.86 -27.42
N GLY A 274 -1.73 23.80 -27.71
CA GLY A 274 -0.51 23.86 -28.53
C GLY A 274 0.12 22.49 -28.71
N ASN A 275 1.09 22.40 -29.61
CA ASN A 275 1.88 21.19 -29.83
C ASN A 275 3.35 21.52 -30.11
N TYR A 276 4.19 20.49 -30.05
CA TYR A 276 5.59 20.55 -30.46
C TYR A 276 5.98 19.21 -31.08
N ASP A 277 6.49 19.25 -32.31
CA ASP A 277 6.98 18.08 -33.03
C ASP A 277 8.33 17.60 -32.43
N THR A 278 8.47 16.31 -32.16
CA THR A 278 9.59 15.74 -31.39
C THR A 278 10.37 14.69 -32.15
#